data_AF-A0A6I8VRG1-F1
#
_entry.id   AF-A0A6I8VRG1-F1
#
_cell.length_a   1.000
_cell.length_b   1.000
_cell.length_c   1.000
_cell.angle_alpha   90.00
_cell.angle_beta   90.00
_cell.angle_gamma   90.00
#
_symmetry.space_group_name_H-M   'P 1'
#
loop_
_entity.id
_entity.type
_entity.pdbx_description
1 polymer ?
#
loop_
_entity_poly.entity_id
_entity_poly.type
_entity_poly.pdbx_seq_one_letter_code
_entity_poly.pdbx_strand_id
1 'polypeptide(L)'
;MFALWLIFACCCCCWPAESVSIGIVKSIAEQQSDGSYFFAYEAANGNYREEVGIVREDDLEVSGVYRYLDDSGQKVEVSYMADKNGFVPRGFHIEARKTKREATYK
;
A
#
# COMPACT_ATOMS: atom_id res chain seq x y z
N MET A 1 -40.28 -21.32 33.24
CA MET A 1 -38.94 -20.97 33.74
C MET A 1 -37.93 -21.43 32.69
N PHE A 2 -37.00 -20.56 32.28
CA PHE A 2 -35.84 -20.82 31.39
C PHE A 2 -36.03 -20.89 29.87
N ALA A 3 -36.60 -19.87 29.21
CA ALA A 3 -36.54 -19.81 27.73
C ALA A 3 -36.58 -18.40 27.13
N LEU A 4 -35.92 -17.39 27.74
CA LEU A 4 -35.96 -16.03 27.16
C LEU A 4 -34.79 -15.10 27.51
N TRP A 5 -33.56 -15.63 27.65
CA TRP A 5 -32.37 -14.84 28.04
C TRP A 5 -31.10 -15.20 27.23
N LEU A 6 -31.22 -15.50 25.94
CA LEU A 6 -30.07 -15.85 25.09
C LEU A 6 -30.10 -15.20 23.68
N ILE A 7 -30.57 -13.96 23.56
CA ILE A 7 -30.39 -13.16 22.33
C ILE A 7 -29.66 -11.83 22.61
N PHE A 8 -29.38 -11.49 23.88
CA PHE A 8 -28.79 -10.21 24.26
C PHE A 8 -27.26 -10.26 24.48
N ALA A 9 -26.54 -11.20 23.87
CA ALA A 9 -25.10 -11.37 24.05
C ALA A 9 -24.29 -11.48 22.74
N CYS A 10 -24.92 -11.27 21.57
CA CYS A 10 -24.23 -11.34 20.28
C CYS A 10 -23.99 -9.97 19.62
N CYS A 11 -24.42 -8.87 20.23
CA CYS A 11 -24.27 -7.52 19.64
C CYS A 11 -23.12 -6.69 20.26
N CYS A 12 -22.21 -7.29 21.03
CA CYS A 12 -21.05 -6.58 21.60
C CYS A 12 -19.71 -6.89 20.93
N CYS A 13 -19.70 -7.65 19.84
CA CYS A 13 -18.51 -7.76 18.98
C CYS A 13 -18.64 -6.92 17.70
N CYS A 14 -19.51 -5.89 17.68
CA CYS A 14 -19.20 -4.71 16.88
C CYS A 14 -18.01 -4.02 17.55
N TRP A 15 -16.81 -4.60 17.38
CA TRP A 15 -15.55 -3.95 17.70
C TRP A 15 -15.61 -2.58 17.01
N PRO A 16 -15.65 -1.46 17.73
CA PRO A 16 -15.48 -0.18 17.07
C PRO A 16 -14.06 -0.21 16.53
N ALA A 17 -13.91 -0.43 15.22
CA ALA A 17 -12.64 -0.21 14.56
C ALA A 17 -12.38 1.29 14.68
N GLU A 18 -11.65 1.66 15.73
CA GLU A 18 -11.32 3.04 16.02
C GLU A 18 -10.44 3.53 14.88
N SER A 19 -11.02 4.32 13.98
CA SER A 19 -10.31 4.86 12.83
C SER A 19 -9.35 5.93 13.32
N VAL A 20 -8.11 5.55 13.56
CA VAL A 20 -7.06 6.51 13.87
C VAL A 20 -6.88 7.44 12.67
N SER A 21 -7.23 8.72 12.82
CA SER A 21 -7.00 9.73 11.80
C SER A 21 -5.52 10.07 11.75
N ILE A 22 -4.84 9.69 10.67
CA ILE A 22 -3.41 9.95 10.48
C ILE A 22 -3.27 11.20 9.61
N GLY A 23 -2.62 12.24 10.16
CA GLY A 23 -2.40 13.49 9.44
C GLY A 23 -1.30 13.39 8.37
N ILE A 24 -1.45 14.18 7.31
CA ILE A 24 -0.39 14.38 6.30
C ILE A 24 0.52 15.50 6.79
N VAL A 25 1.82 15.21 6.90
CA VAL A 25 2.86 16.16 7.33
C VAL A 25 3.35 16.98 6.15
N LYS A 26 3.55 16.33 5.00
CA LYS A 26 4.04 16.96 3.77
C LYS A 26 3.27 16.42 2.57
N SER A 27 2.93 17.31 1.65
CA SER A 27 2.29 16.96 0.38
C SER A 27 2.83 17.89 -0.71
N ILE A 28 3.29 17.31 -1.80
CA ILE A 28 3.74 17.99 -3.01
C ILE A 28 3.03 17.33 -4.18
N ALA A 29 2.43 18.15 -5.03
CA ALA A 29 1.83 17.73 -6.29
C ALA A 29 2.14 18.80 -7.32
N GLU A 30 2.99 18.46 -8.28
CA GLU A 30 3.41 19.36 -9.35
C GLU A 30 3.07 18.70 -10.68
N GLN A 31 2.45 19.46 -11.57
CA GLN A 31 2.12 19.01 -12.91
C GLN A 31 2.78 19.94 -13.92
N GLN A 32 3.44 19.34 -14.88
CA GLN A 32 4.15 20.04 -15.94
C GLN A 32 3.25 20.15 -17.18
N SER A 33 3.51 21.15 -18.01
CA SER A 33 2.74 21.45 -19.23
C SER A 33 2.79 20.35 -20.29
N ASP A 34 3.79 19.48 -20.25
CA ASP A 34 3.95 18.31 -21.12
C ASP A 34 3.11 17.10 -20.66
N GLY A 35 2.42 17.21 -19.52
CA GLY A 35 1.64 16.13 -18.90
C GLY A 35 2.43 15.28 -17.91
N SER A 36 3.75 15.49 -17.81
CA SER A 36 4.56 14.88 -16.76
C SER A 36 4.15 15.44 -15.39
N TYR A 37 4.35 14.67 -14.33
CA TYR A 37 3.99 15.08 -12.98
C TYR A 37 4.96 14.55 -11.93
N PHE A 38 5.02 15.25 -10.80
CA PHE A 38 5.71 14.82 -9.61
C PHE A 38 4.73 14.84 -8.44
N PHE A 39 4.68 13.75 -7.69
CA PHE A 39 3.80 13.63 -6.54
C PHE A 39 4.56 13.01 -5.37
N ALA A 40 4.48 13.64 -4.19
CA ALA A 40 5.05 13.11 -2.98
C ALA A 40 4.21 13.45 -1.76
N TYR A 41 4.06 12.50 -0.83
CA TYR A 41 3.47 12.78 0.47
C TYR A 41 4.20 12.04 1.60
N GLU A 42 4.10 12.61 2.78
CA GLU A 42 4.57 12.03 4.03
C GLU A 42 3.45 12.15 5.08
N ALA A 43 3.08 11.02 5.68
CA ALA A 43 2.10 10.95 6.75
C ALA A 43 2.76 10.84 8.12
N ALA A 44 2.06 11.29 9.16
CA ALA A 44 2.59 11.36 10.53
C ALA A 44 2.95 9.99 11.14
N ASN A 45 2.45 8.90 10.56
CA ASN A 45 2.77 7.52 10.95
C ASN A 45 4.05 6.98 10.28
N GLY A 46 4.77 7.79 9.50
CA GLY A 46 5.98 7.39 8.78
C GLY A 46 5.73 6.75 7.42
N ASN A 47 4.47 6.66 6.97
CA ASN A 47 4.18 6.29 5.59
C ASN A 47 4.61 7.42 4.66
N TYR A 48 5.24 7.04 3.55
CA TYR A 48 5.77 7.98 2.57
C TYR A 48 5.57 7.41 1.17
N ARG A 49 5.30 8.28 0.21
CA ARG A 49 5.24 7.95 -1.20
C ARG A 49 5.84 9.08 -2.00
N GLU A 50 6.60 8.73 -3.01
CA GLU A 50 7.10 9.65 -4.02
C GLU A 50 7.01 8.96 -5.38
N GLU A 51 6.51 9.67 -6.38
CA GLU A 51 6.43 9.19 -7.75
C GLU A 51 6.61 10.33 -8.75
N VAL A 52 7.19 9.97 -9.88
CA VAL A 52 7.31 10.80 -11.07
C VAL A 52 6.66 10.07 -12.23
N GLY A 53 5.73 10.74 -12.90
CA GLY A 53 5.15 10.30 -14.15
C GLY A 53 5.75 11.09 -15.30
N ILE A 54 6.30 10.39 -16.29
CA ILE A 54 6.86 10.98 -17.50
C ILE A 54 6.01 10.52 -18.69
N VAL A 55 5.46 11.48 -19.42
CA VAL A 55 4.74 11.19 -20.66
C VAL A 55 5.76 10.96 -21.77
N ARG A 56 5.72 9.77 -22.40
CA ARG A 56 6.56 9.42 -23.54
C ARG A 56 5.68 9.01 -24.71
N GLU A 57 5.68 9.83 -25.76
CA GLU A 57 4.81 9.64 -26.92
C GLU A 57 3.34 9.58 -26.49
N ASP A 58 2.71 8.41 -26.55
CA ASP A 58 1.33 8.14 -26.14
C ASP A 58 1.22 7.31 -24.84
N ASP A 59 2.34 6.99 -24.20
CA ASP A 59 2.41 6.18 -22.99
C ASP A 59 2.84 7.01 -21.76
N LEU A 60 2.40 6.59 -20.57
CA LEU A 60 2.84 7.15 -19.29
C LEU A 60 3.78 6.16 -18.59
N GLU A 61 5.03 6.57 -18.37
CA GLU A 61 5.97 5.83 -17.53
C GLU A 61 5.98 6.44 -16.13
N VAL A 62 5.56 5.67 -15.14
CA VAL A 62 5.57 6.08 -13.73
C VAL A 62 6.67 5.35 -13.00
N SER A 63 7.52 6.08 -12.29
CA SER A 63 8.51 5.49 -11.39
C SER A 63 8.40 6.14 -10.03
N GLY A 64 8.60 5.35 -8.98
CA GLY A 64 8.42 5.87 -7.64
C GLY A 64 8.89 4.93 -6.55
N VAL A 65 8.75 5.40 -5.33
CA VAL A 65 9.01 4.68 -4.10
C VAL A 65 7.83 4.85 -3.16
N TYR A 66 7.51 3.79 -2.42
CA TYR A 66 6.65 3.92 -1.25
C TYR A 66 7.30 3.25 -0.06
N ARG A 67 7.09 3.83 1.11
CA ARG A 67 7.62 3.36 2.38
C ARG A 67 6.51 3.20 3.38
N TYR A 68 6.56 2.10 4.13
CA TYR A 68 5.63 1.79 5.20
C TYR A 68 6.37 1.12 6.37
N LEU A 69 5.69 1.02 7.51
CA LEU A 69 6.15 0.22 8.64
C LEU A 69 5.50 -1.16 8.57
N ASP A 70 6.31 -2.23 8.65
CA ASP A 70 5.80 -3.60 8.72
C ASP A 70 5.27 -3.94 10.13
N ASP A 71 4.78 -5.17 10.30
CA ASP A 71 4.25 -5.67 11.58
C ASP A 71 5.30 -5.68 12.71
N SER A 72 6.60 -5.62 12.37
CA SER A 72 7.71 -5.54 13.33
C SER A 72 8.13 -4.09 13.64
N GLY A 73 7.51 -3.10 13.00
CA GLY A 73 7.88 -1.69 13.07
C GLY A 73 9.12 -1.34 12.25
N GLN A 74 9.58 -2.23 11.36
CA GLN A 74 10.68 -1.98 10.46
C GLN A 74 10.19 -1.18 9.24
N LYS A 75 10.98 -0.18 8.82
CA LYS A 75 10.71 0.59 7.61
C LYS A 75 11.01 -0.27 6.39
N VAL A 76 9.97 -0.57 5.63
CA VAL A 76 10.07 -1.24 4.33
C VAL A 76 9.91 -0.19 3.25
N GLU A 77 10.84 -0.17 2.30
CA GLU A 77 10.81 0.70 1.13
C GLU A 77 10.76 -0.15 -0.12
N VAL A 78 9.81 0.16 -1.00
CA VAL A 78 9.62 -0.54 -2.27
C VAL A 78 9.69 0.50 -3.38
N SER A 79 10.66 0.34 -4.27
CA SER A 79 10.69 1.10 -5.52
C SER A 79 9.90 0.36 -6.60
N TYR A 80 9.42 1.07 -7.60
CA TYR A 80 8.66 0.46 -8.69
C TYR A 80 8.78 1.28 -9.97
N MET A 81 8.51 0.61 -11.08
CA MET A 81 8.34 1.22 -12.39
C MET A 81 7.06 0.63 -13.00
N ALA A 82 6.18 1.49 -13.48
CA ALA A 82 5.00 1.12 -14.22
C ALA A 82 5.08 1.73 -15.62
N ASP A 83 4.98 0.88 -16.63
CA ASP A 83 4.94 1.26 -18.03
C ASP A 83 3.78 0.52 -18.73
N LYS A 84 3.74 0.54 -20.06
CA LYS A 84 2.75 -0.20 -20.87
C LYS A 84 2.70 -1.71 -20.61
N ASN A 85 3.76 -2.30 -20.06
CA ASN A 85 3.83 -3.72 -19.72
C ASN A 85 3.32 -3.99 -18.28
N GLY A 86 2.93 -2.94 -17.55
CA GLY A 86 2.36 -3.02 -16.22
C GLY A 86 3.33 -2.61 -15.11
N PHE A 87 2.94 -2.93 -13.87
CA PHE A 87 3.68 -2.58 -12.67
C PHE A 87 4.79 -3.60 -12.37
N VAL A 88 6.03 -3.11 -12.29
CA VAL A 88 7.22 -3.90 -11.96
C VAL A 88 7.85 -3.31 -10.68
N PRO A 89 7.66 -3.96 -9.52
CA PRO A 89 8.33 -3.53 -8.31
C PRO A 89 9.83 -3.91 -8.36
N ARG A 90 10.67 -3.01 -7.87
CA ARG A 90 12.12 -3.17 -7.72
C ARG A 90 12.46 -2.91 -6.25
N GLY A 91 13.00 -3.88 -5.51
CA GLY A 91 13.33 -3.66 -4.10
C GLY A 91 13.50 -4.95 -3.30
N PHE A 92 14.39 -4.91 -2.32
CA PHE A 92 14.64 -6.00 -1.39
C PHE A 92 13.43 -6.18 -0.45
N HIS A 93 13.07 -7.45 -0.20
CA HIS A 93 11.88 -7.90 0.52
C HIS A 93 10.57 -8.00 -0.27
N ILE A 94 10.66 -8.27 -1.58
CA ILE A 94 9.67 -9.18 -2.17
C ILE A 94 10.20 -10.59 -1.91
N GLU A 95 9.91 -11.13 -0.73
CA GLU A 95 9.76 -12.57 -0.62
C GLU A 95 8.64 -12.92 -1.60
N ALA A 96 9.00 -13.15 -2.87
CA ALA A 96 8.12 -13.82 -3.81
C ALA A 96 7.84 -15.12 -3.10
N ARG A 97 6.66 -15.21 -2.44
CA ARG A 97 6.24 -16.36 -1.64
C ARG A 97 6.70 -17.56 -2.44
N LYS A 98 7.78 -18.21 -2.00
CA LYS A 98 8.28 -19.38 -2.70
C LYS A 98 7.18 -20.37 -2.43
N THR A 99 6.27 -20.49 -3.39
CA THR A 99 5.28 -21.53 -3.39
C THR A 99 6.14 -22.75 -3.60
N LYS A 100 6.57 -23.37 -2.50
CA LYS A 100 7.12 -24.70 -2.48
C LYS A 100 6.03 -25.53 -3.14
N ARG A 101 6.13 -25.71 -4.46
CA ARG A 101 5.49 -26.84 -5.11
C ARG A 101 6.27 -28.03 -4.59
N GLU A 102 5.93 -28.46 -3.38
CA GLU A 102 6.29 -29.78 -2.91
C GLU A 102 5.68 -30.74 -3.93
N ALA A 103 6.59 -31.36 -4.67
CA ALA A 103 6.29 -32.43 -5.58
C ALA A 103 5.65 -33.58 -4.80
N THR A 104 4.91 -34.41 -5.55
CA THR A 104 4.54 -35.81 -5.28
C THR A 104 3.08 -36.03 -4.86
N TYR A 105 2.26 -36.47 -5.82
CA TYR A 105 1.37 -37.59 -5.56
C TYR A 105 1.12 -38.43 -6.83
N LYS A 106 1.66 -39.66 -6.77
CA LYS A 106 1.44 -40.89 -7.55
C LYS A 106 1.92 -40.97 -9.00
#